data_AF-A0A1F8PZQ2-F1
#
_entry.id   AF-A0A1F8PZQ2-F1
#
_cell.length_a   1.000
_cell.length_b   1.000
_cell.length_c   1.000
_cell.angle_alpha   90.00
_cell.angle_beta   90.00
_cell.angle_gamma   90.00
#
_symmetry.space_group_name_H-M   'P 1'
#
loop_
_entity.id
_entity.type
_entity.pdbx_description
1 polymer ?
#
loop_
_entity_poly.entity_id
_entity_poly.type
_entity_poly.pdbx_seq_one_letter_code
_entity_poly.pdbx_strand_id
1 'polypeptide(L)'
;MTGSHSNQTRTGNVLAEGRLELSGMLSIPSGEVFEPLGAGERAVFFWKARPDHAGKFDGFIWLHLNSIIPGGSQEGVPAVQNRSLLSAQRIEMEVDDLFGLDGSTARLLGVVGIAIGSIMLLDSWFLKILNKLPKENNISHA
;
A
#
# COMPACT_ATOMS: atom_id res chain seq x y z
N MET A 1 -23.65 -36.43 -30.55
CA MET A 1 -24.21 -35.10 -30.88
C MET A 1 -24.02 -34.21 -29.67
N THR A 2 -22.97 -33.39 -29.73
CA THR A 2 -22.46 -32.51 -28.68
C THR A 2 -23.24 -31.21 -28.64
N GLY A 3 -23.96 -30.95 -27.55
CA GLY A 3 -24.53 -29.64 -27.21
C GLY A 3 -23.77 -29.02 -26.05
N SER A 4 -22.57 -28.52 -26.33
CA SER A 4 -21.79 -27.73 -25.38
C SER A 4 -22.51 -26.41 -25.15
N HIS A 5 -23.15 -26.24 -23.99
CA HIS A 5 -23.61 -24.94 -23.51
C HIS A 5 -22.38 -24.03 -23.35
N SER A 6 -22.06 -23.27 -24.39
CA SER A 6 -21.14 -22.14 -24.27
C SER A 6 -21.83 -21.11 -23.38
N ASN A 7 -21.44 -21.08 -22.10
CA ASN A 7 -21.70 -19.98 -21.20
C ASN A 7 -21.02 -18.75 -21.81
N GLN A 8 -21.72 -18.02 -22.69
CA GLN A 8 -21.27 -16.71 -23.12
C GLN A 8 -21.35 -15.82 -21.88
N THR A 9 -20.21 -15.62 -21.25
CA THR A 9 -20.01 -14.66 -20.18
C THR A 9 -20.56 -13.33 -20.71
N ARG A 10 -21.69 -12.90 -20.15
CA ARG A 10 -22.31 -11.61 -20.41
C ARG A 10 -21.40 -10.56 -19.77
N THR A 11 -20.28 -10.26 -20.42
CA THR A 11 -19.40 -9.16 -20.01
C THR A 11 -20.25 -7.90 -20.11
N GLY A 12 -20.68 -7.41 -18.95
CA GLY A 12 -21.69 -6.37 -18.85
C GLY A 12 -21.24 -5.11 -19.57
N ASN A 13 -22.15 -4.44 -20.28
CA ASN A 13 -21.95 -3.11 -20.88
C ASN A 13 -21.78 -2.00 -19.83
N VAL A 14 -21.37 -2.37 -18.61
CA VAL A 14 -21.34 -1.56 -17.41
C VAL A 14 -19.98 -1.73 -16.76
N LEU A 15 -19.25 -0.62 -16.64
CA LEU A 15 -17.99 -0.51 -15.95
C LEU A 15 -18.22 0.31 -14.69
N ALA A 16 -17.70 -0.16 -13.57
CA ALA A 16 -17.56 0.64 -12.38
C ALA A 16 -16.25 1.44 -12.49
N GLU A 17 -16.32 2.73 -12.21
CA GLU A 17 -15.17 3.63 -12.26
C GLU A 17 -14.91 4.15 -10.84
N GLY A 18 -13.75 3.83 -10.30
CA GLY A 18 -13.28 4.32 -9.02
C GLY A 18 -12.18 5.37 -9.20
N ARG A 19 -12.22 6.45 -8.41
CA ARG A 19 -11.14 7.43 -8.35
C ARG A 19 -10.84 7.79 -6.90
N LEU A 20 -9.56 7.67 -6.54
CA LEU A 20 -9.05 8.08 -5.24
C LEU A 20 -8.30 9.40 -5.38
N GLU A 21 -8.82 10.45 -4.73
CA GLU A 21 -8.16 11.74 -4.59
C GLU A 21 -7.66 11.91 -3.16
N LEU A 22 -6.36 12.18 -3.01
CA LEU A 22 -5.73 12.44 -1.72
C LEU A 22 -5.05 13.81 -1.75
N SER A 23 -5.30 14.62 -0.73
CA SER A 23 -4.60 15.90 -0.54
C SER A 23 -3.26 15.64 0.13
N GLY A 24 -2.16 16.12 -0.46
CA GLY A 24 -0.83 16.01 0.13
C GLY A 24 -0.20 14.62 0.09
N MET A 25 -0.80 13.66 -0.61
CA MET A 25 -0.27 12.30 -0.77
C MET A 25 -0.48 11.77 -2.18
N LEU A 26 0.50 11.01 -2.70
CA LEU A 26 0.37 10.35 -4.00
C LEU A 26 -0.36 9.00 -3.86
N SER A 27 -1.34 8.78 -4.73
CA SER A 27 -2.01 7.49 -4.93
C SER A 27 -1.57 6.84 -6.25
N ILE A 28 -1.45 5.51 -6.23
CA ILE A 28 -1.12 4.70 -7.42
C ILE A 28 -2.15 3.57 -7.56
N PRO A 29 -2.81 3.41 -8.72
CA PRO A 29 -2.71 4.28 -9.91
C PRO A 29 -3.29 5.68 -9.64
N SER A 30 -2.77 6.68 -10.36
CA SER A 30 -3.35 8.02 -10.34
C SER A 30 -4.53 8.10 -11.32
N GLY A 31 -5.57 8.83 -10.94
CA GLY A 31 -6.76 9.02 -11.79
C GLY A 31 -7.82 7.92 -11.64
N GLU A 32 -8.50 7.64 -12.76
CA GLU A 32 -9.67 6.77 -12.83
C GLU A 32 -9.26 5.31 -13.06
N VAL A 33 -9.84 4.39 -12.28
CA VAL A 33 -9.65 2.94 -12.38
C VAL A 33 -10.98 2.33 -12.79
N PHE A 34 -10.97 1.47 -13.80
CA PHE A 34 -12.19 0.84 -14.33
C PHE A 34 -12.18 -0.65 -14.03
N GLU A 35 -13.29 -1.14 -13.50
CA GLU A 35 -13.52 -2.56 -13.23
C GLU A 35 -14.85 -2.99 -13.88
N PRO A 36 -14.90 -4.16 -14.55
CA PRO A 36 -16.15 -4.67 -15.09
C PRO A 36 -17.13 -4.97 -13.96
N LEU A 37 -18.40 -4.59 -14.15
CA LEU A 37 -19.46 -4.84 -13.16
C LEU A 37 -20.58 -5.68 -13.77
N GLY A 38 -20.55 -6.98 -13.50
CA GLY A 38 -21.66 -7.89 -13.80
C GLY A 38 -22.86 -7.67 -12.88
N ALA A 39 -24.04 -8.13 -13.31
CA ALA A 39 -25.26 -8.03 -12.52
C ALA A 39 -25.14 -8.85 -11.22
N GLY A 40 -25.23 -8.19 -10.07
CA GLY A 40 -25.06 -8.84 -8.76
C GLY A 40 -23.60 -9.16 -8.38
N GLU A 41 -22.64 -8.78 -9.22
CA GLU A 41 -21.22 -8.94 -8.94
C GLU A 41 -20.65 -7.71 -8.19
N ARG A 42 -19.43 -7.87 -7.66
CA ARG A 42 -18.73 -6.84 -6.91
C ARG A 42 -17.51 -6.36 -7.71
N ALA A 43 -17.41 -5.06 -7.94
CA ALA A 43 -16.17 -4.41 -8.37
C ALA A 43 -15.26 -4.16 -7.16
N VAL A 44 -13.96 -4.42 -7.31
CA VAL A 44 -12.95 -4.22 -6.26
C VAL A 44 -11.83 -3.35 -6.82
N PHE A 45 -11.56 -2.25 -6.14
CA PHE A 45 -10.52 -1.30 -6.56
C PHE A 45 -9.36 -1.31 -5.56
N PHE A 46 -8.14 -1.16 -6.08
CA PHE A 46 -6.93 -1.13 -5.27
C PHE A 46 -6.11 0.13 -5.57
N TRP A 47 -5.76 0.84 -4.51
CA TRP A 47 -4.81 1.95 -4.56
C TRP A 47 -3.70 1.74 -3.55
N LYS A 48 -2.49 2.15 -3.91
CA LYS A 48 -1.36 2.31 -3.00
C LYS A 48 -1.22 3.78 -2.68
N ALA A 49 -1.30 4.12 -1.40
CA ALA A 49 -1.03 5.46 -0.89
C ALA A 49 0.35 5.45 -0.21
N ARG A 50 1.19 6.45 -0.49
CA ARG A 50 2.53 6.56 0.11
C ARG A 50 2.71 7.95 0.74
N PRO A 51 2.58 8.07 2.07
CA PRO A 51 2.93 9.30 2.77
C PRO A 51 4.45 9.50 2.78
N ASP A 52 4.88 10.75 2.68
CA ASP A 52 6.27 11.19 2.83
C ASP A 52 6.54 11.84 4.22
N HIS A 53 5.49 12.17 4.96
CA HIS A 53 5.55 12.67 6.34
C HIS A 53 4.36 12.17 7.17
N ALA A 54 4.54 12.16 8.50
CA ALA A 54 3.44 11.96 9.43
C ALA A 54 2.48 13.14 9.41
N GLY A 55 1.20 12.86 9.61
CA GLY A 55 0.15 13.88 9.59
C GLY A 55 -1.22 13.33 9.24
N LYS A 56 -2.18 14.25 9.17
CA LYS A 56 -3.56 13.98 8.77
C LYS A 56 -3.74 14.33 7.30
N PHE A 57 -4.27 13.36 6.57
CA PHE A 57 -4.54 13.48 5.14
C PHE A 57 -6.02 13.28 4.89
N ASP A 58 -6.59 14.20 4.14
CA ASP A 58 -7.97 14.13 3.69
C ASP A 58 -8.04 13.70 2.23
N GLY A 59 -9.07 12.94 1.91
CA GLY A 59 -9.32 12.49 0.55
C GLY A 59 -10.77 12.20 0.25
N PHE A 60 -11.01 11.88 -1.00
CA PHE A 60 -12.31 11.45 -1.51
C PHE A 60 -12.16 10.21 -2.37
N ILE A 61 -13.06 9.25 -2.14
CA ILE A 61 -13.29 8.13 -3.03
C ILE A 61 -14.54 8.44 -3.83
N TRP A 62 -14.35 8.59 -5.14
CA TRP A 62 -15.42 8.78 -6.10
C TRP A 62 -15.73 7.44 -6.76
N LEU A 63 -17.02 7.13 -6.85
CA LEU A 63 -17.52 5.97 -7.56
C LEU A 63 -18.52 6.43 -8.62
N HIS A 64 -18.20 6.16 -9.89
CA HIS A 64 -19.10 6.36 -11.01
C HIS A 64 -19.49 5.02 -11.63
N LEU A 65 -20.67 5.00 -12.24
CA LEU A 65 -21.08 3.95 -13.15
C LEU A 65 -20.93 4.46 -14.58
N ASN A 66 -20.17 3.75 -15.39
CA ASN A 66 -20.01 4.04 -16.81
C ASN A 66 -20.71 2.94 -17.61
N SER A 67 -21.78 3.29 -18.31
CA SER A 67 -22.56 2.34 -19.11
C SER A 67 -22.58 2.75 -20.57
N ILE A 68 -22.38 1.77 -21.45
CA ILE A 68 -22.54 1.97 -22.90
C ILE A 68 -23.97 1.60 -23.26
N ILE A 69 -24.75 2.60 -23.66
CA ILE A 69 -26.11 2.39 -24.17
C ILE A 69 -26.00 2.30 -25.70
N PRO A 70 -26.28 1.13 -26.30
CA PRO A 70 -26.32 1.01 -27.75
C PRO A 70 -27.37 1.97 -28.32
N GLY A 71 -27.05 2.63 -29.44
CA GLY A 71 -27.95 3.53 -30.14
C GLY A 71 -29.11 2.77 -30.78
N GLY A 72 -30.08 2.31 -30.00
CA GLY A 72 -31.27 1.60 -30.48
C GLY A 72 -30.98 0.42 -31.43
N SER A 73 -32.03 -0.08 -32.07
CA SER A 73 -31.93 -1.07 -33.16
C SER A 73 -31.90 -0.42 -34.55
N GLN A 74 -31.72 0.90 -34.62
CA GLN A 74 -31.75 1.67 -35.86
C GLN A 74 -30.31 1.92 -36.33
N GLU A 75 -30.01 1.45 -37.53
CA GLU A 75 -28.73 1.63 -38.19
C GLU A 75 -28.40 3.13 -38.31
N GLY A 76 -27.29 3.56 -37.71
CA GLY A 76 -26.82 4.95 -37.77
C GLY A 76 -26.99 5.78 -36.49
N VAL A 77 -27.59 5.25 -35.41
CA VAL A 77 -27.61 5.96 -34.12
C VAL A 77 -26.33 5.63 -33.32
N PRO A 78 -25.51 6.64 -32.95
CA PRO A 78 -24.27 6.40 -32.21
C PRO A 78 -24.57 5.87 -30.81
N ALA A 79 -23.71 4.98 -30.31
CA ALA A 79 -23.76 4.53 -28.92
C ALA A 79 -23.49 5.71 -27.98
N VAL A 80 -24.29 5.84 -26.93
CA VAL A 80 -24.18 6.91 -25.94
C VAL A 80 -23.49 6.36 -24.70
N GLN A 81 -22.40 7.01 -24.28
CA GLN A 81 -21.78 6.74 -22.98
C GLN A 81 -22.53 7.51 -21.90
N ASN A 82 -22.97 6.82 -20.86
CA ASN A 82 -23.61 7.42 -19.70
C ASN A 82 -22.70 7.25 -18.49
N ARG A 83 -22.20 8.36 -17.93
CA ARG A 83 -21.43 8.39 -16.69
C ARG A 83 -22.32 8.97 -15.59
N SER A 84 -22.57 8.16 -14.56
CA SER A 84 -23.41 8.55 -13.42
C SER A 84 -22.61 8.48 -12.13
N LEU A 85 -22.64 9.53 -11.33
CA LEU A 85 -22.04 9.53 -9.98
C LEU A 85 -22.90 8.69 -9.04
N LEU A 86 -22.33 7.63 -8.48
CA LEU A 86 -22.99 6.78 -7.49
C LEU A 86 -22.70 7.25 -6.07
N SER A 87 -21.44 7.61 -5.80
CA SER A 87 -21.00 7.94 -4.45
C SER A 87 -19.75 8.81 -4.46
N ALA A 88 -19.68 9.70 -3.48
CA ALA A 88 -18.49 10.47 -3.13
C ALA A 88 -18.30 10.35 -1.62
N GLN A 89 -17.30 9.58 -1.18
CA GLN A 89 -17.05 9.35 0.25
C GLN A 89 -15.79 10.06 0.66
N ARG A 90 -15.90 10.91 1.69
CA ARG A 90 -14.73 11.50 2.33
C ARG A 90 -14.03 10.42 3.15
N ILE A 91 -12.71 10.36 3.01
CA ILE A 91 -11.84 9.53 3.84
C ILE A 91 -10.84 10.42 4.57
N GLU A 92 -10.51 10.03 5.78
CA GLU A 92 -9.47 10.66 6.59
C GLU A 92 -8.46 9.58 6.94
N MET A 93 -7.18 9.88 6.77
CA MET A 93 -6.07 9.00 7.08
C MET A 93 -5.13 9.72 8.03
N GLU A 94 -4.77 9.04 9.10
CA GLU A 94 -3.76 9.50 10.05
C GLU A 94 -2.53 8.62 9.87
N VAL A 95 -1.39 9.26 9.60
CA VAL A 95 -0.10 8.61 9.46
C VAL A 95 0.72 9.04 10.66
N ASP A 96 0.97 8.09 11.56
CA ASP A 96 1.73 8.32 12.78
C ASP A 96 3.15 7.77 12.66
N ASP A 97 4.07 8.55 13.22
CA ASP A 97 5.44 8.14 13.45
C ASP A 97 5.60 7.50 14.84
N LEU A 98 6.51 6.55 14.98
CA LEU A 98 6.83 5.94 16.27
C LEU A 98 7.43 6.99 17.20
N PHE A 99 6.66 7.40 18.23
CA PHE A 99 7.02 8.48 19.16
C PHE A 99 7.24 9.84 18.47
N GLY A 100 6.61 10.08 17.32
CA GLY A 100 6.82 11.29 16.53
C GLY A 100 8.21 11.39 15.90
N LEU A 101 8.96 10.28 15.86
CA LEU A 101 10.26 10.19 15.23
C LEU A 101 10.11 9.66 13.81
N ASP A 102 10.68 10.39 12.86
CA ASP A 102 10.76 9.90 11.49
C ASP A 102 11.45 8.53 11.44
N GLY A 103 11.14 7.74 10.39
CA GLY A 103 11.68 6.40 10.25
C GLY A 103 13.21 6.34 10.26
N SER A 104 13.91 7.42 9.91
CA SER A 104 15.37 7.52 9.96
C SER A 104 15.87 7.62 11.40
N THR A 105 15.31 8.54 12.20
CA THR A 105 15.71 8.73 13.60
C THR A 105 15.40 7.51 14.45
N ALA A 106 14.23 6.88 14.25
CA ALA A 106 13.87 5.65 14.95
C ALA A 106 14.90 4.53 14.72
N ARG A 107 15.40 4.38 13.48
CA ARG A 107 16.46 3.42 13.15
C ARG A 107 17.79 3.78 13.80
N LEU A 108 18.16 5.05 13.78
CA LEU A 108 19.39 5.52 14.41
C LEU A 108 19.39 5.24 15.92
N LEU A 109 18.29 5.56 16.61
CA LEU A 109 18.13 5.25 18.03
C LEU A 109 18.18 3.75 18.29
N GLY A 110 17.57 2.93 17.43
CA GLY A 110 17.69 1.48 17.50
C GLY A 110 19.15 1.01 17.40
N VAL A 111 19.93 1.55 16.44
CA VAL A 111 21.35 1.22 16.27
C VAL A 111 22.18 1.64 17.50
N VAL A 112 21.95 2.85 18.02
CA VAL A 112 22.63 3.34 19.23
C VAL A 112 22.29 2.46 20.44
N GLY A 113 21.02 2.11 20.61
CA GLY A 113 20.57 1.22 21.67
C GLY A 113 21.22 -0.17 21.59
N ILE A 114 21.32 -0.73 20.38
CA ILE A 114 22.03 -2.01 20.16
C ILE A 114 23.51 -1.88 20.51
N ALA A 115 24.18 -0.79 20.11
CA ALA A 115 25.59 -0.58 20.41
C ALA A 115 25.85 -0.48 21.92
N ILE A 116 25.07 0.34 22.63
CA ILE A 116 25.16 0.49 24.09
C ILE A 116 24.85 -0.84 24.78
N GLY A 117 23.76 -1.50 24.40
CA GLY A 117 23.37 -2.80 24.96
C GLY A 117 24.45 -3.87 24.75
N SER A 118 25.10 -3.87 23.58
CA SER A 118 26.21 -4.79 23.28
C SER A 118 27.42 -4.51 24.17
N ILE A 119 27.78 -3.24 24.38
CA ILE A 119 28.90 -2.87 25.28
C ILE A 119 28.59 -3.32 26.71
N MET A 120 27.38 -3.08 27.22
CA MET A 120 26.99 -3.47 28.58
C MET A 120 26.96 -4.99 28.77
N LEU A 121 26.55 -5.74 27.74
CA LEU A 121 26.60 -7.21 27.74
C LEU A 121 28.04 -7.74 27.74
N LEU A 122 28.95 -7.06 27.04
CA LEU A 122 30.36 -7.45 26.96
C LEU A 122 31.14 -7.09 28.24
N ASP A 123 30.83 -5.99 28.92
CA ASP A 123 31.68 -5.44 29.99
C ASP A 123 31.94 -6.44 31.15
N SER A 124 30.91 -7.16 31.61
CA SER A 124 31.06 -8.06 32.76
C SER A 124 31.54 -9.47 32.43
N TRP A 125 31.32 -9.94 31.20
CA TRP A 125 31.64 -11.30 30.75
C TRP A 125 32.96 -11.35 29.97
N PHE A 126 33.20 -10.40 29.07
CA PHE A 126 34.37 -10.35 28.21
C PHE A 126 35.64 -10.08 29.02
N LEU A 127 35.61 -9.13 29.96
CA LEU A 127 36.75 -8.86 30.85
C LEU A 127 37.09 -10.06 31.73
N LYS A 128 36.09 -10.84 32.19
CA LYS A 128 36.33 -12.07 32.96
C LYS A 128 36.97 -13.17 32.13
N ILE A 129 36.62 -13.29 30.84
CA ILE A 129 37.28 -14.22 29.91
C ILE A 129 38.71 -13.77 29.64
N LEU A 130 38.92 -12.48 29.35
CA LEU A 130 40.23 -11.95 29.00
C LEU A 130 41.24 -12.12 30.15
N ASN A 131 40.78 -11.93 31.39
CA ASN A 131 41.62 -12.12 32.58
C ASN A 131 41.87 -13.61 32.93
N LYS A 132 41.14 -14.54 32.29
CA LYS A 132 41.35 -16.00 32.39
C LYS A 132 42.29 -16.53 31.31
N LEU A 133 42.67 -15.72 30.31
CA LEU A 133 43.66 -16.14 29.33
C LEU A 133 45.04 -16.14 29.98
N PRO A 134 45.81 -17.24 29.87
CA PRO A 134 47.17 -17.28 30.39
C PRO A 134 47.99 -16.21 29.68
N LYS A 135 48.53 -15.24 30.45
CA LYS A 135 49.59 -14.39 29.94
C LYS A 135 50.78 -15.30 29.65
N GLU A 136 51.16 -15.45 28.38
CA GLU A 136 52.46 -16.00 28.02
C GLU A 136 53.53 -15.07 28.59
N ASN A 137 53.96 -15.41 29.80
CA ASN A 137 55.20 -14.93 30.37
C ASN A 137 56.25 -15.96 29.95
N ASN A 138 56.89 -15.78 28.80
CA ASN A 138 58.08 -16.54 28.46
C ASN A 138 59.32 -15.63 28.33
N ILE A 139 60.11 -15.66 29.42
CA ILE A 139 61.57 -15.87 29.54
C ILE A 139 62.46 -14.92 28.71
N SER A 140 63.15 -13.93 29.29
CA SER A 140 64.36 -14.01 30.15
C SER A 140 65.58 -14.68 29.48
N HIS A 141 66.65 -13.90 29.40
CA HIS A 141 68.07 -14.25 29.20
C HIS A 141 68.50 -15.16 28.04
N ALA A 142 69.16 -14.57 27.04
CA ALA A 142 70.54 -14.91 26.66
C ALA A 142 71.17 -13.72 25.92
#